data_AF-A0A7C0Y7S4-F1
#
_entry.id   AF-A0A7C0Y7S4-F1
#
_cell.length_a   1.000
_cell.length_b   1.000
_cell.length_c   1.000
_cell.angle_alpha   90.00
_cell.angle_beta   90.00
_cell.angle_gamma   90.00
#
_symmetry.space_group_name_H-M   'P 1'
#
loop_
_entity.id
_entity.type
_entity.pdbx_description
1 polymer ?
#
loop_
_entity_poly.entity_id
_entity_poly.type
_entity_poly.pdbx_seq_one_letter_code
_entity_poly.pdbx_strand_id
1 'polypeptide(L)'
;MGIWLTADELKEDMDPGIYDQVTRGDDSLGDWAISRAETWFTAYLRRSGITLTDEMLPAAKQIISKRAQYELYARQEVEEMARDKRQDANELVRALLGDDPEGDTDMERPVAAVKVPEGQKIDWSKF
;
A
#
# COMPACT_ATOMS: atom_id res chain seq x y z
N MET A 1 11.53 -1.44 12.59
CA MET A 1 10.68 -1.87 11.47
C MET A 1 11.60 -1.94 10.28
N GLY A 2 11.83 -3.11 9.70
CA GLY A 2 12.72 -3.21 8.53
C GLY A 2 12.08 -2.44 7.39
N ILE A 3 12.79 -1.47 6.84
CA ILE A 3 12.35 -0.70 5.68
C ILE A 3 12.45 -1.64 4.49
N TRP A 4 11.32 -2.03 3.91
CA TRP A 4 11.29 -2.98 2.78
C TRP A 4 11.71 -2.31 1.48
N LEU A 5 11.41 -1.01 1.38
CA LEU A 5 11.68 -0.14 0.25
C LEU A 5 12.01 1.28 0.75
N THR A 6 12.95 1.97 0.12
CA THR A 6 13.20 3.40 0.34
C THR A 6 12.50 4.27 -0.71
N ALA A 7 12.33 5.57 -0.44
CA ALA A 7 11.84 6.51 -1.45
C ALA A 7 12.74 6.56 -2.70
N ASP A 8 14.06 6.42 -2.53
CA ASP A 8 15.01 6.34 -3.65
C ASP A 8 14.78 5.08 -4.50
N GLU A 9 14.59 3.91 -3.87
CA GLU A 9 14.25 2.66 -4.58
C GLU A 9 12.90 2.78 -5.31
N LEU A 10 11.91 3.46 -4.71
CA LEU A 10 10.63 3.74 -5.37
C LEU A 10 10.79 4.67 -6.58
N LYS A 11 11.65 5.68 -6.45
CA LYS A 11 11.97 6.64 -7.50
C LYS A 11 12.71 5.99 -8.67
N GLU A 12 13.56 5.00 -8.40
CA GLU A 12 14.22 4.19 -9.44
C GLU A 12 13.24 3.27 -10.19
N ASP A 13 12.18 2.78 -9.51
CA ASP A 13 11.14 1.94 -10.12
C ASP A 13 10.07 2.74 -10.90
N MET A 14 10.08 4.06 -10.77
CA MET A 14 9.16 4.97 -11.46
C MET A 14 9.89 5.78 -12.52
N ASP A 15 9.16 6.26 -13.52
CA ASP A 15 9.69 7.33 -14.37
C ASP A 15 9.97 8.58 -13.50
N PRO A 16 11.17 9.20 -13.58
CA PRO A 16 11.51 10.34 -12.72
C PRO A 16 10.56 11.53 -12.86
N GLY A 17 10.04 11.79 -14.06
CA GLY A 17 9.08 12.87 -14.30
C GLY A 17 7.72 12.57 -13.69
N ILE A 18 7.28 11.32 -13.76
CA ILE A 18 6.06 10.86 -13.08
C ILE A 18 6.22 10.95 -11.56
N TYR A 19 7.34 10.47 -11.01
CA TYR A 19 7.57 10.52 -9.56
C TYR A 19 7.50 11.97 -9.06
N ASP A 20 8.22 12.89 -9.72
CA ASP A 20 8.17 14.32 -9.39
C ASP A 20 6.77 14.90 -9.54
N GLN A 21 6.00 14.49 -10.56
CA GLN A 21 4.62 14.93 -10.72
C GLN A 21 3.72 14.49 -9.55
N VAL A 22 3.86 13.25 -9.08
CA VAL A 22 2.98 12.70 -8.04
C VAL A 22 3.41 13.06 -6.62
N THR A 23 4.68 13.40 -6.42
CA THR A 23 5.22 13.87 -5.13
C THR A 23 5.38 15.39 -5.07
N ARG A 24 5.35 16.09 -6.21
CA ARG A 24 5.64 17.53 -6.35
C ARG A 24 7.00 17.91 -5.75
N GLY A 25 7.98 17.02 -5.90
CA GLY A 25 9.33 17.17 -5.36
C GLY A 25 9.47 16.94 -3.85
N ASP A 26 8.41 16.50 -3.16
CA ASP A 26 8.43 16.18 -1.73
C ASP A 26 8.60 14.67 -1.51
N ASP A 27 9.85 14.25 -1.28
CA ASP A 27 10.20 12.83 -1.07
C ASP A 27 9.52 12.22 0.18
N SER A 28 9.06 13.03 1.14
CA SER A 28 8.29 12.53 2.28
C SER A 28 6.95 11.89 1.87
N LEU A 29 6.43 12.25 0.68
CA LEU A 29 5.26 11.59 0.10
C LEU A 29 5.59 10.18 -0.43
N GLY A 30 6.81 9.96 -0.90
CA GLY A 30 7.32 8.63 -1.25
C GLY A 30 7.37 7.73 -0.02
N ASP A 31 7.97 8.21 1.07
CA ASP A 31 8.02 7.49 2.35
C ASP A 31 6.62 7.20 2.91
N TRP A 32 5.71 8.18 2.83
CA TRP A 32 4.31 8.01 3.23
C TRP A 32 3.60 6.90 2.43
N ALA A 33 3.80 6.88 1.11
CA ALA A 33 3.19 5.89 0.24
C ALA A 33 3.72 4.47 0.52
N ILE A 34 5.03 4.34 0.72
CA ILE A 34 5.68 3.09 1.12
C ILE A 34 5.13 2.59 2.44
N SER A 35 5.04 3.45 3.46
CA SER A 35 4.53 3.06 4.78
C SER A 35 3.09 2.52 4.70
N ARG A 36 2.23 3.11 3.86
CA ARG A 36 0.87 2.62 3.63
C ARG A 36 0.86 1.28 2.89
N ALA A 37 1.73 1.11 1.89
CA ALA A 37 1.88 -0.14 1.16
C ALA A 37 2.37 -1.29 2.06
N GLU A 38 3.39 -1.04 2.90
CA GLU A 38 3.88 -1.99 3.89
C GLU A 38 2.79 -2.38 4.89
N THR A 39 2.00 -1.40 5.36
CA THR A 39 0.87 -1.65 6.28
C THR A 39 -0.18 -2.54 5.63
N TRP A 40 -0.55 -2.24 4.38
CA TRP A 40 -1.51 -3.03 3.61
C TRP A 40 -1.01 -4.48 3.42
N PHE A 41 0.24 -4.65 3.00
CA PHE A 41 0.80 -5.98 2.74
C PHE A 41 0.99 -6.78 4.03
N THR A 42 1.42 -6.13 5.11
CA THR A 42 1.50 -6.74 6.45
C THR A 42 0.13 -7.22 6.92
N ALA A 43 -0.92 -6.42 6.71
CA ALA A 43 -2.29 -6.81 7.04
C ALA A 43 -2.76 -8.01 6.20
N TYR A 44 -2.42 -8.03 4.92
CA TYR A 44 -2.69 -9.16 4.03
C TYR A 44 -2.04 -10.45 4.56
N LEU A 45 -0.72 -10.44 4.81
CA LEU A 45 0.00 -11.60 5.33
C LEU A 45 -0.59 -12.14 6.63
N ARG A 46 -0.98 -11.23 7.55
CA ARG A 46 -1.61 -11.59 8.82
C ARG A 46 -2.95 -12.28 8.63
N ARG A 47 -3.80 -11.79 7.72
CA ARG A 47 -5.10 -12.40 7.41
C ARG A 47 -4.92 -13.76 6.75
N SER A 48 -4.00 -13.87 5.80
CA SER A 48 -3.75 -15.14 5.08
C SER A 48 -3.00 -16.18 5.92
N GLY A 49 -2.50 -15.81 7.10
CA GLY A 49 -1.69 -16.69 7.95
C GLY A 49 -0.33 -17.05 7.34
N ILE A 50 0.14 -16.28 6.36
CA ILE A 50 1.38 -16.56 5.63
C ILE A 50 2.55 -15.85 6.31
N THR A 51 3.65 -16.58 6.49
CA THR A 51 4.94 -16.02 6.90
C THR A 51 5.83 -15.91 5.67
N LEU A 52 6.41 -14.73 5.44
CA LEU A 52 7.35 -14.54 4.34
C LEU A 52 8.67 -15.24 4.61
N THR A 53 9.22 -15.85 3.57
CA THR A 53 10.58 -16.39 3.55
C THR A 53 11.52 -15.43 2.83
N ASP A 54 12.83 -15.60 3.02
CA ASP A 54 13.84 -14.76 2.35
C ASP A 54 13.76 -14.84 0.82
N GLU A 55 13.40 -16.01 0.28
CA GLU A 55 13.22 -16.23 -1.16
C GLU A 55 12.05 -15.41 -1.74
N MET A 56 11.06 -15.06 -0.91
CA MET A 56 9.89 -14.27 -1.32
C MET A 56 10.14 -12.76 -1.25
N LEU A 57 11.22 -12.31 -0.59
CA LEU A 57 11.50 -10.89 -0.38
C LEU A 57 11.58 -10.07 -1.68
N PRO A 58 12.21 -10.53 -2.77
CA PRO A 58 12.25 -9.75 -4.02
C PRO A 58 10.84 -9.52 -4.61
N ALA A 59 9.98 -10.52 -4.58
CA ALA A 59 8.60 -10.40 -5.06
C ALA A 59 7.75 -9.53 -4.11
N ALA A 60 7.93 -9.67 -2.80
CA ALA A 60 7.30 -8.82 -1.80
C ALA A 60 7.66 -7.33 -1.99
N LYS A 61 8.92 -7.01 -2.29
CA LYS A 61 9.35 -5.64 -2.60
C LYS A 61 8.62 -5.07 -3.81
N GLN A 62 8.45 -5.86 -4.87
CA GLN A 62 7.71 -5.42 -6.06
C GLN A 62 6.24 -5.16 -5.77
N ILE A 63 5.59 -6.03 -4.96
CA ILE A 63 4.22 -5.83 -4.50
C ILE A 63 4.09 -4.50 -3.74
N ILE A 64 5.00 -4.24 -2.80
CA ILE A 64 5.02 -3.01 -2.00
C ILE A 64 5.25 -1.79 -2.90
N SER A 65 6.18 -1.86 -3.86
CA SER A 65 6.41 -0.77 -4.82
C SER A 65 5.14 -0.45 -5.62
N LYS A 66 4.49 -1.44 -6.25
CA LYS A 66 3.26 -1.23 -7.01
C LYS A 66 2.15 -0.65 -6.15
N ARG A 67 2.03 -1.11 -4.91
CA ARG A 67 1.05 -0.56 -3.96
C ARG A 67 1.38 0.87 -3.54
N ALA A 68 2.66 1.22 -3.37
CA ALA A 68 3.08 2.59 -3.08
C ALA A 68 2.76 3.53 -4.25
N GLN A 69 3.03 3.10 -5.49
CA GLN A 69 2.64 3.84 -6.70
C GLN A 69 1.12 4.08 -6.73
N TYR A 70 0.30 3.08 -6.39
CA TYR A 70 -1.14 3.26 -6.23
C TYR A 70 -1.49 4.38 -5.24
N GLU A 71 -0.89 4.41 -4.04
CA GLU A 71 -1.21 5.42 -3.04
C GLU A 71 -0.82 6.83 -3.52
N LEU A 72 0.29 6.97 -4.25
CA LEU A 72 0.72 8.23 -4.87
C LEU A 72 -0.28 8.71 -5.95
N TYR A 73 -0.64 7.84 -6.89
CA TYR A 73 -1.61 8.19 -7.94
C TYR A 73 -3.01 8.48 -7.38
N ALA A 74 -3.46 7.68 -6.41
CA ALA A 74 -4.76 7.87 -5.76
C ALA A 74 -4.82 9.21 -5.02
N ARG A 75 -3.72 9.63 -4.39
CA ARG A 75 -3.61 10.94 -3.72
C ARG A 75 -3.71 12.11 -4.70
N GLN A 76 -3.22 11.94 -5.93
CA GLN A 76 -3.31 12.96 -6.98
C GLN A 76 -4.58 12.85 -7.82
N GLU A 77 -5.53 12.00 -7.41
CA GLU A 77 -6.81 11.78 -8.12
C GLU A 77 -6.63 11.28 -9.56
N VAL A 78 -5.52 10.60 -9.85
CA VAL A 78 -5.25 9.95 -11.15
C VAL A 78 -5.82 8.54 -11.12
N GLU A 79 -7.15 8.43 -11.17
CA GLU A 79 -7.88 7.19 -10.85
C GLU A 79 -7.55 6.01 -11.77
N GLU A 80 -7.34 6.26 -13.06
CA GLU A 80 -7.01 5.20 -14.04
C GLU A 80 -5.66 4.54 -13.71
N MET A 81 -4.62 5.35 -13.51
CA MET A 81 -3.28 4.86 -13.14
C MET A 81 -3.27 4.23 -11.75
N ALA A 82 -4.03 4.79 -10.80
CA ALA A 82 -4.20 4.18 -9.50
C ALA A 82 -4.85 2.79 -9.62
N ARG A 83 -5.93 2.66 -10.39
CA ARG A 83 -6.63 1.39 -10.59
C ARG A 83 -5.70 0.34 -11.21
N ASP A 84 -4.96 0.72 -12.24
CA ASP A 84 -3.96 -0.13 -12.90
C ASP A 84 -2.92 -0.64 -11.91
N LYS A 85 -2.31 0.25 -11.12
CA LYS A 85 -1.29 -0.15 -10.13
C LYS A 85 -1.83 -0.99 -8.98
N ARG A 86 -3.09 -0.77 -8.59
CA ARG A 86 -3.80 -1.63 -7.63
C ARG A 86 -3.97 -3.03 -8.20
N GLN A 87 -4.35 -3.15 -9.47
CA GLN A 87 -4.52 -4.43 -10.13
C GLN A 87 -3.16 -5.16 -10.24
N ASP A 88 -2.10 -4.48 -10.69
CA ASP A 88 -0.74 -5.04 -10.73
C ASP A 88 -0.33 -5.62 -9.36
N ALA A 89 -0.52 -4.84 -8.28
CA ALA A 89 -0.16 -5.28 -6.93
C ALA A 89 -0.97 -6.52 -6.49
N ASN A 90 -2.27 -6.55 -6.78
CA ASN A 90 -3.14 -7.67 -6.43
C ASN A 90 -2.80 -8.93 -7.24
N GLU A 91 -2.47 -8.78 -8.53
CA GLU A 91 -2.04 -9.90 -9.38
C GLU A 91 -0.72 -10.50 -8.89
N LEU A 92 0.24 -9.66 -8.50
CA LEU A 92 1.51 -10.10 -7.90
C LEU A 92 1.29 -10.82 -6.56
N VAL A 93 0.39 -10.31 -5.72
CA VAL A 93 0.01 -10.98 -4.47
C VAL A 93 -0.58 -12.35 -4.75
N ARG A 94 -1.52 -12.48 -5.68
CA ARG A 94 -2.13 -13.77 -6.04
C ARG A 94 -1.10 -14.73 -6.62
N ALA A 95 -0.18 -14.25 -7.45
CA ALA A 95 0.89 -15.07 -8.01
C ALA A 95 1.86 -15.57 -6.93
N LEU A 96 2.17 -14.74 -5.92
CA LEU A 96 3.12 -15.09 -4.86
C LEU A 96 2.49 -15.93 -3.75
N LEU A 97 1.25 -15.62 -3.35
CA LEU A 97 0.62 -16.10 -2.13
C LEU A 97 -0.63 -16.95 -2.37
N GLY A 98 -1.14 -17.00 -3.60
CA GLY A 98 -2.41 -17.63 -3.95
C GLY A 98 -3.61 -16.72 -3.70
N ASP A 99 -4.81 -17.26 -3.88
CA ASP A 99 -6.06 -16.56 -3.59
C ASP A 99 -6.27 -16.41 -2.07
N ASP A 100 -6.76 -15.25 -1.64
CA ASP A 100 -7.13 -15.02 -0.24
C ASP A 100 -8.33 -15.92 0.11
N PRO A 101 -8.22 -16.86 1.08
CA PRO A 101 -9.30 -17.77 1.44
C PRO A 101 -10.56 -17.07 1.98
N GLU A 102 -10.46 -15.80 2.43
CA GLU A 102 -11.62 -15.02 2.91
C GLU A 102 -12.31 -14.19 1.81
N GLY A 103 -11.81 -14.23 0.57
CA GLY A 103 -12.40 -13.52 -0.56
C GLY A 103 -12.04 -12.04 -0.57
N ASP A 104 -11.50 -11.62 -1.71
CA ASP A 104 -11.20 -10.23 -2.06
C ASP A 104 -12.53 -9.45 -2.21
N THR A 105 -13.18 -9.11 -1.09
CA THR A 105 -14.25 -8.11 -1.12
C THR A 105 -13.56 -6.81 -1.47
N ASP A 106 -13.76 -6.34 -2.70
CA ASP A 106 -13.36 -5.04 -3.22
C ASP A 106 -12.99 -4.10 -2.07
N MET A 107 -11.69 -3.93 -1.82
CA MET A 107 -11.20 -2.86 -0.96
C MET A 107 -11.40 -1.55 -1.72
N GLU A 108 -12.67 -1.17 -1.89
CA GLU A 108 -13.10 0.21 -1.88
C GLU A 108 -12.43 0.85 -0.67
N ARG A 109 -11.77 1.98 -0.95
CA ARG A 109 -10.98 2.82 -0.04
C ARG A 109 -11.27 2.52 1.43
N PRO A 110 -10.27 2.26 2.30
CA PRO A 110 -10.52 2.21 3.73
C PRO A 110 -10.91 3.63 4.18
N VAL A 111 -12.19 3.96 4.08
CA VAL A 111 -12.79 5.02 4.87
C VAL A 111 -12.76 4.43 6.27
N ALA A 112 -11.84 4.89 7.10
CA ALA A 112 -11.83 4.58 8.52
C ALA A 112 -13.08 5.21 9.16
N ALA A 113 -14.26 4.64 8.88
CA ALA A 113 -15.45 4.85 9.66
C ALA A 113 -15.28 3.99 10.90
N VAL A 114 -14.60 4.54 11.91
CA VAL A 114 -14.73 4.04 13.27
C VAL A 114 -16.22 4.13 13.59
N LYS A 115 -16.92 2.98 13.57
CA LYS A 115 -18.25 2.88 14.15
C LYS A 115 -18.06 3.09 15.65
N VAL A 116 -18.20 4.33 16.08
CA VAL A 116 -18.33 4.66 17.49
C VAL A 116 -19.64 4.02 17.96
N PRO A 117 -19.62 3.09 18.92
CA PRO A 117 -20.86 2.58 19.52
C PRO A 117 -21.66 3.77 20.05
N GLU A 118 -22.96 3.85 19.76
CA GLU A 118 -23.81 4.95 20.19
C GLU A 118 -23.63 5.20 21.70
N GLY A 119 -23.14 6.39 22.05
CA GLY A 119 -22.92 6.82 23.43
C GLY A 119 -21.46 7.02 23.87
N GLN A 120 -20.46 6.59 23.09
CA GLN A 120 -19.05 6.78 23.48
C GLN A 120 -18.46 8.06 22.85
N LYS A 121 -18.09 9.06 23.64
CA LYS A 121 -17.35 10.23 23.14
C LYS A 121 -15.86 9.88 23.07
N ILE A 122 -15.25 10.08 21.91
CA ILE A 122 -13.79 9.99 21.75
C ILE A 122 -13.17 11.26 22.36
N ASP A 123 -12.30 11.09 23.34
CA ASP A 123 -11.52 12.17 23.94
C ASP A 123 -10.23 12.37 23.14
N TRP A 124 -10.21 13.45 22.36
CA TRP A 124 -9.10 13.80 21.48
C TRP A 124 -7.89 14.40 22.20
N SER A 125 -7.96 14.61 23.52
CA SER A 125 -6.85 15.19 24.30
C SER A 125 -5.74 14.18 24.67
N LYS A 126 -5.88 12.92 24.26
CA LYS A 126 -4.95 11.82 24.61
C LYS A 126 -4.12 11.31 23.42
N PHE A 127 -4.17 12.01 22.29
CA PHE A 127 -3.30 11.78 21.13
C PHE A 127 -2.33 12.95 20.98
#